data_AF-A0A258LRU3-F1
#
_entry.id   AF-A0A258LRU3-F1
#
_cell.length_a   1.000
_cell.length_b   1.000
_cell.length_c   1.000
_cell.angle_alpha   90.00
_cell.angle_beta   90.00
_cell.angle_gamma   90.00
#
_symmetry.space_group_name_H-M   'P 1'
#
loop_
_entity.id
_entity.type
_entity.pdbx_description
1 polymer ?
#
loop_
_entity_poly.entity_id
_entity_poly.type
_entity_poly.pdbx_seq_one_letter_code
_entity_poly.pdbx_strand_id
1 'polypeptide(L)'
;VTLLMFDLDKFKSINDRFGHAIGDSVLRVFAQVARTSMRATDILGRLGGEEFVAMVPEPMEGAVHVAERLRAGFEAAGVIVDGLAIGATVSSGLATSYRVEPDIDSLLLRADTALYRAKNEGRNRFICADEEPGSEQARGKSQAAKAGGLKRRWVARRPKADDAPATG
;
A
#
# COMPACT_ATOMS: atom_id res chain seq x y z
N VAL A 1 0.85 2.22 -15.39
CA VAL A 1 0.50 2.65 -14.02
C VAL A 1 0.58 1.44 -13.15
N THR A 2 1.21 1.57 -11.99
CA THR A 2 1.34 0.50 -11.01
C THR A 2 0.62 0.91 -9.75
N LEU A 3 -0.16 -0.02 -9.23
CA LEU A 3 -0.86 0.10 -7.96
C LEU A 3 -0.05 -0.61 -6.89
N LEU A 4 0.13 0.07 -5.76
CA LEU A 4 0.83 -0.43 -4.59
C LEU A 4 -0.17 -0.49 -3.44
N MET A 5 -0.34 -1.65 -2.83
CA MET A 5 -1.07 -1.78 -1.56
C MET A 5 -0.07 -1.97 -0.44
N PHE A 6 -0.23 -1.21 0.64
CA PHE A 6 0.62 -1.24 1.82
C PHE A 6 -0.20 -1.61 3.04
N ASP A 7 0.41 -2.35 3.95
CA ASP A 7 -0.14 -2.64 5.26
C ASP A 7 0.98 -2.66 6.29
N LEU A 8 0.77 -1.91 7.38
CA LEU A 8 1.76 -1.82 8.46
C LEU A 8 1.80 -3.14 9.24
N ASP A 9 2.99 -3.71 9.30
CA ASP A 9 3.20 -5.03 9.86
C ASP A 9 2.88 -5.05 11.36
N LYS A 10 2.02 -6.00 11.75
CA LYS A 10 1.65 -6.24 13.15
C LYS A 10 1.09 -4.98 13.85
N PHE A 11 0.42 -4.08 13.12
CA PHE A 11 -0.10 -2.83 13.67
C PHE A 11 -1.05 -3.03 14.86
N LYS A 12 -1.92 -4.06 14.82
CA LYS A 12 -2.71 -4.46 16.00
C LYS A 12 -1.84 -4.74 17.23
N SER A 13 -0.72 -5.45 17.08
CA SER A 13 0.19 -5.73 18.20
C SER A 13 0.86 -4.46 18.74
N ILE A 14 1.11 -3.46 17.88
CA ILE A 14 1.61 -2.15 18.31
C ILE A 14 0.55 -1.46 19.17
N ASN A 15 -0.70 -1.41 18.70
CA ASN A 15 -1.81 -0.85 19.48
C ASN A 15 -2.02 -1.57 20.81
N ASP A 16 -2.03 -2.90 20.79
CA ASP A 16 -2.27 -3.71 21.98
C ASP A 16 -1.13 -3.53 23.02
N ARG A 17 0.10 -3.25 22.58
CA ARG A 17 1.28 -3.07 23.46
C ARG A 17 1.49 -1.64 23.93
N PHE A 18 1.28 -0.65 23.06
CA PHE A 18 1.66 0.75 23.30
C PHE A 18 0.45 1.70 23.36
N GLY A 19 -0.75 1.21 23.09
CA GLY A 19 -1.97 1.99 23.05
C GLY A 19 -2.22 2.65 21.70
N HIS A 20 -3.50 2.98 21.45
CA HIS A 20 -3.95 3.57 20.18
C HIS A 20 -3.29 4.92 19.85
N ALA A 21 -2.94 5.73 20.85
CA ALA A 21 -2.25 6.99 20.63
C ALA A 21 -0.89 6.81 19.94
N ILE A 22 -0.14 5.76 20.32
CA ILE A 22 1.13 5.41 19.68
C ILE A 22 0.89 4.81 18.29
N GLY A 23 -0.16 4.00 18.12
CA GLY A 23 -0.59 3.56 16.79
C GLY A 23 -0.86 4.73 15.83
N ASP A 24 -1.55 5.76 16.31
CA ASP A 24 -1.82 6.97 15.52
C ASP A 24 -0.54 7.73 15.18
N SER A 25 0.45 7.76 16.08
CA SER A 25 1.78 8.31 15.79
C SER A 25 2.51 7.50 14.73
N VAL A 26 2.46 6.16 14.79
CA VAL A 26 3.06 5.29 13.77
C VAL A 26 2.43 5.51 12.39
N LEU A 27 1.09 5.64 12.32
CA LEU A 27 0.39 5.97 11.09
C LEU A 27 0.80 7.34 10.52
N ARG A 28 1.01 8.34 11.39
CA ARG A 28 1.51 9.66 10.98
C ARG A 28 2.94 9.59 10.44
N VAL A 29 3.81 8.82 11.09
CA VAL A 29 5.18 8.57 10.60
C VAL A 29 5.16 7.91 9.23
N PHE A 30 4.34 6.87 9.05
CA PHE A 30 4.16 6.23 7.75
C PHE A 30 3.70 7.21 6.68
N ALA A 31 2.65 7.98 6.96
CA ALA A 31 2.11 8.96 6.00
C ALA A 31 3.14 10.02 5.62
N GLN A 32 3.97 10.47 6.57
CA GLN A 32 5.04 11.42 6.30
C GLN A 32 6.14 10.81 5.41
N VAL A 33 6.59 9.60 5.73
CA VAL A 33 7.59 8.87 4.93
C VAL A 33 7.07 8.62 3.52
N ALA A 34 5.81 8.20 3.39
CA ALA A 34 5.18 7.96 2.10
C ALA A 34 5.15 9.24 1.23
N ARG A 35 4.76 10.38 1.81
CA ARG A 35 4.77 11.68 1.12
C ARG A 35 6.17 12.09 0.64
N THR A 36 7.21 11.87 1.44
CA THR A 36 8.60 12.18 1.05
C THR A 36 9.18 11.17 0.05
N SER A 37 8.63 9.96 0.03
CA SER A 37 9.06 8.88 -0.86
C SER A 37 8.39 8.94 -2.24
N MET A 38 7.34 9.74 -2.40
CA MET A 38 6.52 9.79 -3.61
C MET A 38 6.67 11.15 -4.32
N ARG A 39 6.45 11.15 -5.63
CA ARG A 39 6.43 12.38 -6.46
C ARG A 39 5.06 13.06 -6.35
N ALA A 40 5.00 14.33 -6.75
CA ALA A 40 3.75 15.10 -6.79
C ALA A 40 2.68 14.51 -7.73
N THR A 41 3.10 13.72 -8.72
CA THR A 41 2.21 13.02 -9.67
C THR A 41 1.64 11.72 -9.13
N ASP A 42 2.21 11.19 -8.04
CA ASP A 42 1.79 9.93 -7.46
C ASP A 42 0.61 10.19 -6.52
N ILE A 43 -0.37 9.28 -6.53
CA ILE A 43 -1.56 9.40 -5.67
C ILE A 43 -1.37 8.45 -4.49
N LEU A 44 -1.54 8.97 -3.27
CA LEU A 44 -1.57 8.18 -2.04
C LEU A 44 -2.92 8.31 -1.35
N GLY A 45 -3.51 7.19 -0.96
CA GLY A 45 -4.75 7.11 -0.19
C GLY A 45 -4.63 6.17 1.00
N ARG A 46 -5.40 6.43 2.05
CA ARG A 46 -5.59 5.48 3.17
C ARG A 46 -6.92 4.77 2.98
N LEU A 47 -6.89 3.45 2.87
CA LEU A 47 -8.09 2.62 2.66
C LEU A 47 -8.82 2.31 3.96
N GLY A 48 -8.07 2.11 5.04
CA GLY A 48 -8.59 1.59 6.30
C GLY A 48 -7.61 1.79 7.46
N GLY A 49 -7.78 1.00 8.52
CA GLY A 49 -7.00 1.07 9.77
C GLY A 49 -5.51 1.27 9.53
N GLU A 50 -4.79 0.23 9.11
CA GLU A 50 -3.37 0.27 8.76
C GLU A 50 -3.07 0.19 7.26
N GLU A 51 -4.11 0.24 6.41
CA GLU A 51 -3.98 -0.03 4.98
C GLU A 51 -3.89 1.26 4.16
N PHE A 52 -2.90 1.32 3.28
CA PHE A 52 -2.70 2.42 2.34
C PHE A 52 -2.62 1.88 0.91
N VAL A 53 -2.96 2.73 -0.05
CA VAL A 53 -2.83 2.45 -1.48
C VAL A 53 -2.14 3.60 -2.17
N ALA A 54 -1.22 3.29 -3.07
CA ALA A 54 -0.65 4.27 -3.99
C ALA A 54 -0.91 3.89 -5.44
N MET A 55 -1.09 4.91 -6.28
CA MET A 55 -1.11 4.79 -7.72
C MET A 55 0.04 5.61 -8.28
N VAL A 56 0.99 4.92 -8.91
CA VAL A 56 2.21 5.52 -9.45
C VAL A 56 2.14 5.42 -10.98
N PRO A 57 2.26 6.54 -11.73
CA PRO A 57 2.17 6.57 -13.19
C PRO A 57 3.45 6.05 -13.86
N GLU A 58 4.07 5.03 -13.29
CA GLU A 58 5.29 4.38 -13.76
C GLU A 58 4.97 2.92 -14.13
N PRO A 59 5.85 2.24 -14.89
CA PRO A 59 5.87 0.78 -14.97
C PRO A 59 6.42 0.17 -13.67
N MET A 60 6.39 -1.17 -13.58
CA MET A 60 6.82 -1.93 -12.40
C MET A 60 8.20 -1.50 -11.88
N GLU A 61 9.18 -1.30 -12.77
CA GLU A 61 10.55 -0.91 -12.41
C GLU A 61 10.58 0.40 -11.58
N GLY A 62 9.87 1.43 -12.03
CA GLY A 62 9.76 2.70 -11.30
C GLY A 62 8.99 2.54 -9.98
N ALA A 63 7.95 1.73 -9.98
CA ALA A 63 7.14 1.46 -8.78
C ALA A 63 7.91 0.69 -7.70
N VAL A 64 8.77 -0.25 -8.08
CA VAL A 64 9.65 -0.97 -7.16
C VAL A 64 10.58 -0.01 -6.42
N HIS A 65 11.14 0.98 -7.13
CA HIS A 65 11.96 2.01 -6.48
C HIS A 65 11.19 2.87 -5.47
N VAL A 66 9.92 3.17 -5.74
CA VAL A 66 9.04 3.87 -4.79
C VAL A 66 8.75 2.99 -3.58
N ALA A 67 8.38 1.73 -3.81
CA ALA A 67 8.05 0.77 -2.76
C ALA A 67 9.24 0.53 -1.82
N GLU A 68 10.43 0.29 -2.37
CA GLU A 68 11.63 0.04 -1.57
C GLU A 68 12.08 1.27 -0.79
N ARG A 69 12.06 2.46 -1.41
CA ARG A 69 12.39 3.71 -0.72
C ARG A 69 11.44 3.95 0.45
N LEU A 70 10.15 3.75 0.25
CA LEU A 70 9.14 3.91 1.29
C LEU A 70 9.32 2.88 2.41
N ARG A 71 9.52 1.60 2.06
CA ARG A 71 9.73 0.50 3.01
C ARG A 71 10.95 0.77 3.89
N ALA A 72 12.11 1.02 3.28
CA ALA A 72 13.35 1.29 4.01
C ALA A 72 13.26 2.57 4.84
N GLY A 73 12.66 3.64 4.29
CA GLY A 73 12.45 4.89 5.02
C GLY A 73 11.54 4.72 6.23
N PHE A 74 10.49 3.88 6.11
CA PHE A 74 9.56 3.65 7.20
C PHE A 74 10.16 2.74 8.27
N GLU A 75 10.89 1.70 7.88
CA GLU A 75 11.64 0.86 8.80
C GLU A 75 12.61 1.71 9.64
N ALA A 76 13.36 2.63 9.02
CA ALA A 76 14.27 3.52 9.72
C ALA A 76 13.55 4.51 10.65
N ALA A 77 12.48 5.16 10.17
CA ALA A 77 11.72 6.13 10.97
C ALA A 77 10.84 5.47 12.05
N GLY A 78 10.47 4.20 11.85
CA GLY A 78 9.61 3.41 12.73
C GLY A 78 10.36 2.71 13.87
N VAL A 79 11.70 2.77 13.91
CA VAL A 79 12.48 2.22 15.04
C VAL A 79 12.08 2.90 16.34
N ILE A 80 12.02 4.24 16.34
CA ILE A 80 11.64 5.06 17.50
C ILE A 80 10.47 5.97 17.12
N VAL A 81 9.36 5.85 17.83
CA VAL A 81 8.19 6.73 17.66
C VAL A 81 7.81 7.28 19.03
N ASP A 82 7.73 8.60 19.14
CA ASP A 82 7.47 9.33 20.40
C ASP A 82 8.38 8.87 21.56
N GLY A 83 9.66 8.60 21.26
CA GLY A 83 10.65 8.17 22.24
C GLY A 83 10.58 6.69 22.63
N LEU A 84 9.67 5.91 22.05
CA LEU A 84 9.52 4.48 22.31
C LEU A 84 10.13 3.64 21.18
N ALA A 85 10.83 2.57 21.54
CA ALA A 85 11.35 1.59 20.58
C ALA A 85 10.19 0.69 20.07
N ILE A 86 9.63 1.04 18.91
CA ILE A 86 8.49 0.32 18.31
C ILE A 86 8.98 -0.74 17.31
N GLY A 87 9.89 -0.37 16.41
CA GLY A 87 10.33 -1.25 15.32
C GLY A 87 9.22 -1.53 14.30
N ALA A 88 8.50 -0.49 13.87
CA ALA A 88 7.42 -0.62 12.90
C ALA A 88 7.97 -0.84 11.48
N THR A 89 7.39 -1.78 10.74
CA THR A 89 7.70 -2.06 9.33
C THR A 89 6.43 -2.13 8.49
N VAL A 90 6.59 -2.19 7.16
CA VAL A 90 5.46 -2.26 6.23
C VAL A 90 5.71 -3.35 5.20
N SER A 91 4.64 -4.08 4.85
CA SER A 91 4.63 -4.97 3.70
C SER A 91 3.84 -4.36 2.57
N SER A 92 4.21 -4.66 1.32
CA SER A 92 3.48 -4.17 0.15
C SER A 92 3.29 -5.20 -0.96
N GLY A 93 2.22 -5.02 -1.72
CA GLY A 93 1.93 -5.78 -2.94
C GLY A 93 1.80 -4.84 -4.12
N LEU A 94 2.51 -5.15 -5.20
CA LEU A 94 2.62 -4.33 -6.41
C LEU A 94 1.91 -5.03 -7.57
N ALA A 95 1.07 -4.31 -8.31
CA ALA A 95 0.48 -4.81 -9.54
C ALA A 95 0.48 -3.72 -10.61
N THR A 96 0.97 -4.03 -11.80
CA THR A 96 0.97 -3.11 -12.92
C THR A 96 -0.26 -3.34 -13.77
N SER A 97 -0.89 -2.23 -14.19
CA SER A 97 -1.96 -2.29 -15.17
C SER A 97 -1.38 -2.27 -16.58
N TYR A 98 -1.65 -3.32 -17.34
CA TYR A 98 -1.32 -3.40 -18.76
C TYR A 98 -2.49 -2.90 -19.61
N ARG A 99 -2.22 -2.45 -20.85
CA ARG A 99 -3.19 -1.80 -21.77
C ARG A 99 -4.49 -2.59 -22.06
N VAL A 100 -4.66 -3.80 -21.53
CA VAL A 100 -5.79 -4.70 -21.77
C VAL A 100 -6.44 -5.19 -20.46
N GLU A 101 -6.28 -4.46 -19.35
CA GLU A 101 -7.02 -4.81 -18.13
C GLU A 101 -8.48 -4.32 -18.18
N PRO A 102 -9.46 -5.19 -17.87
CA PRO A 102 -10.87 -4.88 -18.02
C PRO A 102 -11.38 -3.90 -16.95
N ASP A 103 -10.80 -3.91 -15.75
CA ASP A 103 -11.25 -3.09 -14.62
C ASP A 103 -10.19 -2.92 -13.52
N ILE A 104 -10.42 -1.94 -12.65
CA ILE A 104 -9.58 -1.62 -11.48
C ILE A 104 -9.64 -2.70 -10.38
N ASP A 105 -10.72 -3.48 -10.33
CA ASP A 105 -10.92 -4.50 -9.31
C ASP A 105 -9.93 -5.66 -9.48
N SER A 106 -9.63 -6.05 -10.72
CA SER A 106 -8.60 -7.04 -11.04
C SER A 106 -7.19 -6.59 -10.62
N LEU A 107 -6.87 -5.31 -10.82
CA LEU A 107 -5.60 -4.70 -10.42
C LEU A 107 -5.43 -4.71 -8.89
N LEU A 108 -6.48 -4.31 -8.17
CA LEU A 108 -6.51 -4.35 -6.71
C LEU A 108 -6.35 -5.76 -6.17
N LEU A 109 -7.06 -6.74 -6.74
CA LEU A 109 -6.98 -8.13 -6.30
C LEU A 109 -5.57 -8.73 -6.47
N ARG A 110 -4.87 -8.40 -7.55
CA ARG A 110 -3.47 -8.83 -7.77
C ARG A 110 -2.53 -8.20 -6.74
N ALA A 111 -2.66 -6.89 -6.50
CA ALA A 111 -1.86 -6.20 -5.50
C ALA A 111 -2.11 -6.75 -4.09
N ASP A 112 -3.37 -7.00 -3.72
CA ASP A 112 -3.74 -7.62 -2.44
C ASP A 112 -3.17 -9.04 -2.29
N THR A 113 -3.24 -9.86 -3.34
CA THR A 113 -2.65 -11.21 -3.36
C THR A 113 -1.13 -11.15 -3.14
N ALA A 114 -0.45 -10.21 -3.80
CA ALA A 114 0.99 -10.01 -3.62
C ALA A 114 1.31 -9.51 -2.20
N LEU A 115 0.51 -8.60 -1.64
CA LEU A 115 0.66 -8.13 -0.26
C LEU A 115 0.49 -9.27 0.75
N TYR A 116 -0.48 -10.14 0.53
CA TYR A 116 -0.68 -11.34 1.35
C TYR A 116 0.55 -12.26 1.31
N ARG A 117 1.11 -12.50 0.11
CA ARG A 117 2.37 -13.24 -0.03
C ARG A 117 3.51 -12.55 0.73
N ALA A 118 3.65 -11.23 0.63
CA ALA A 118 4.69 -10.46 1.32
C ALA A 118 4.62 -10.64 2.84
N LYS A 119 3.40 -10.63 3.40
CA LYS A 119 3.18 -10.87 4.82
C LYS A 119 3.53 -12.30 5.25
N ASN A 120 3.28 -13.29 4.39
CA ASN A 120 3.56 -14.70 4.68
C ASN A 120 5.03 -15.06 4.53
N GLU A 121 5.75 -14.42 3.61
CA GLU A 121 7.17 -14.70 3.36
C GLU A 121 8.12 -14.05 4.39
N GLY A 122 7.57 -13.33 5.37
CA GLY A 122 8.34 -12.80 6.49
C GLY A 122 8.19 -11.30 6.70
N ARG A 123 7.25 -10.63 6.01
CA ARG A 123 6.95 -9.20 6.15
C ARG A 123 8.13 -8.30 5.76
N ASN A 124 7.97 -6.99 6.00
CA ASN A 124 8.98 -5.97 5.70
C ASN A 124 9.58 -6.11 4.30
N ARG A 125 8.71 -6.23 3.29
CA ARG A 125 9.09 -6.43 1.89
C ARG A 125 7.95 -6.04 0.96
N PHE A 126 8.28 -5.91 -0.31
CA PHE A 126 7.28 -5.89 -1.37
C PHE A 126 7.28 -7.22 -2.13
N ILE A 127 6.16 -7.55 -2.75
CA ILE A 127 6.09 -8.59 -3.78
C ILE A 127 5.40 -8.01 -5.02
N CYS A 128 5.95 -8.31 -6.19
CA CYS A 128 5.39 -7.96 -7.48
C CYS A 128 4.45 -9.08 -7.94
N ALA A 129 3.17 -8.77 -8.19
CA ALA A 129 2.20 -9.72 -8.71
C ALA A 129 2.55 -10.20 -10.14
N ASP A 130 3.26 -9.36 -10.89
CA ASP A 130 3.62 -9.61 -12.29
C ASP A 130 4.97 -10.32 -12.44
N GLU A 131 5.66 -10.61 -11.33
CA GLU A 131 6.84 -11.47 -11.30
C GLU A 131 6.41 -12.92 -11.02
N GLU A 132 5.82 -13.60 -12.02
CA GLU A 132 5.92 -15.07 -12.04
C GLU A 132 7.07 -15.50 -12.96
N PRO A 133 8.01 -16.32 -12.45
CA PRO A 133 9.09 -16.88 -13.25
C PRO A 133 8.51 -17.93 -14.20
N GLY A 134 8.30 -17.54 -15.46
CA GLY A 134 8.10 -18.45 -16.58
C GLY A 134 6.94 -19.45 -16.43
N SER A 135 5.70 -19.03 -16.66
CA SER A 135 4.74 -19.94 -17.33
C SER A 135 3.60 -19.19 -18.01
N GLU A 136 3.51 -19.36 -19.31
CA GLU A 136 2.36 -19.02 -20.15
C GLU A 136 1.11 -19.90 -19.83
N GLN A 137 1.22 -20.77 -18.81
CA GLN A 137 0.25 -21.79 -18.42
C GLN A 137 -0.58 -21.45 -17.15
N ALA A 138 -0.25 -20.39 -16.42
CA ALA A 138 -1.02 -19.97 -15.23
C ALA A 138 -2.35 -19.23 -15.55
N ARG A 139 -2.63 -18.92 -16.83
CA ARG A 139 -3.88 -18.27 -17.27
C ARG A 139 -5.14 -19.13 -17.12
N GLY A 140 -5.02 -20.41 -16.71
CA GLY A 140 -6.11 -21.40 -16.79
C GLY A 140 -6.75 -21.88 -15.48
N LYS A 141 -6.36 -21.41 -14.28
CA LYS A 141 -6.96 -21.91 -13.02
C LYS A 141 -7.32 -20.79 -12.06
N SER A 142 -8.36 -20.04 -12.44
CA SER A 142 -9.14 -19.27 -11.48
C SER A 142 -10.18 -20.19 -10.86
N GLN A 143 -9.97 -20.64 -9.62
CA GLN A 143 -11.05 -20.86 -8.65
C GLN A 143 -10.52 -21.10 -7.22
N ALA A 144 -11.16 -20.35 -6.31
CA ALA A 144 -11.31 -20.61 -4.88
C ALA A 144 -10.08 -20.41 -3.96
N ALA A 145 -9.81 -19.16 -3.60
CA ALA A 145 -9.46 -18.82 -2.22
C ALA A 145 -10.61 -17.99 -1.62
N LYS A 146 -11.29 -18.59 -0.65
CA LYS A 146 -12.48 -18.05 0.01
C LYS A 146 -12.16 -16.77 0.78
N ALA A 147 -12.89 -15.72 0.42
CA ALA A 147 -13.61 -14.79 1.29
C ALA A 147 -13.09 -14.64 2.73
N GLY A 148 -12.29 -13.60 2.93
CA GLY A 148 -11.97 -13.02 4.21
C GLY A 148 -11.95 -11.49 4.14
N GLY A 149 -13.10 -10.88 3.79
CA GLY A 149 -13.38 -9.52 4.26
C GLY A 149 -13.09 -8.32 3.35
N LEU A 150 -13.47 -8.32 2.06
CA LEU A 150 -13.67 -7.06 1.33
C LEU A 150 -15.14 -6.86 0.96
N LYS A 151 -15.97 -6.58 1.97
CA LYS A 151 -17.27 -5.92 1.78
C LYS A 151 -17.18 -4.50 2.34
N ARG A 152 -16.57 -3.56 1.60
CA ARG A 152 -16.81 -2.12 1.85
C ARG A 152 -16.94 -1.38 0.53
N ARG A 153 -18.06 -0.67 0.44
CA ARG A 153 -18.59 0.01 -0.74
C ARG A 153 -17.66 1.17 -1.10
N TRP A 154 -17.01 1.09 -2.24
CA TRP A 154 -16.15 2.14 -2.79
C TRP A 154 -16.96 3.41 -3.06
N VAL A 155 -16.52 4.55 -2.51
CA VAL A 155 -16.96 5.88 -2.95
C VAL A 155 -15.69 6.69 -3.19
N ALA A 156 -15.24 6.71 -4.44
CA ALA A 156 -14.20 7.65 -4.87
C ALA A 156 -14.76 9.07 -4.79
N ARG A 157 -14.42 9.83 -3.74
CA ARG A 157 -14.65 11.28 -3.73
C ARG A 157 -13.46 11.95 -4.40
N ARG A 158 -13.70 12.55 -5.58
CA ARG A 158 -12.79 13.55 -6.15
C ARG A 158 -12.66 14.71 -5.15
N PRO A 159 -11.47 15.26 -4.89
CA PRO A 159 -11.38 16.56 -4.25
C PRO A 159 -12.07 17.59 -5.15
N LYS A 160 -13.00 18.37 -4.58
CA LYS A 160 -13.54 19.56 -5.25
C LYS A 160 -12.41 20.57 -5.38
N ALA A 161 -12.24 21.13 -6.57
CA ALA A 161 -11.40 22.30 -6.80
C ALA A 161 -12.02 23.51 -6.08
N ASP A 162 -11.21 24.12 -5.21
CA ASP A 162 -11.08 25.53 -4.87
C ASP A 162 -12.33 26.44 -4.92
N ASP A 163 -12.79 26.84 -3.73
CA ASP A 163 -13.44 28.14 -3.53
C ASP A 163 -12.34 29.22 -3.52
N ALA A 164 -12.23 29.97 -4.62
CA ALA A 164 -11.49 31.23 -4.65
C ALA A 164 -12.25 32.30 -3.86
N PRO A 165 -11.59 33.17 -3.06
CA PRO A 165 -12.27 34.30 -2.45
C PRO A 165 -12.61 35.33 -3.52
N ALA A 166 -13.88 35.75 -3.54
CA ALA A 166 -14.35 36.86 -4.35
C ALA A 166 -13.64 38.16 -3.94
N THR A 167 -12.92 38.75 -4.90
CA THR A 167 -12.59 40.17 -4.89
C THR A 167 -13.72 40.92 -5.61
N GLY A 168 -14.26 41.96 -4.96
CA GLY A 168 -15.29 42.84 -5.53
C GLY A 168 -16.21 43.42 -4.46
#